data_AF-A0A968RVI1-F1
#
_entry.id   AF-A0A968RVI1-F1
#
_cell.length_a   1.000
_cell.length_b   1.000
_cell.length_c   1.000
_cell.angle_alpha   90.00
_cell.angle_beta   90.00
_cell.angle_gamma   90.00
#
_symmetry.space_group_name_H-M   'P 1'
#
loop_
_entity.id
_entity.type
_entity.pdbx_description
1 polymer ?
#
loop_
_entity_poly.entity_id
_entity_poly.type
_entity_poly.pdbx_seq_one_letter_code
_entity_poly.pdbx_strand_id
1 'polypeptide(L)' 'MSDIHGCVKTFKALLQKVEWVATDELYLLGDYVDRGPDSKGVIDYILDLQARGLP' A
#
# COMPACT_ATOMS: atom_id res chain seq x y z
N MET A 1 0.68 -4.54 -7.29
CA MET A 1 1.84 -4.44 -6.39
C MET A 1 1.89 -5.67 -5.49
N SER A 2 3.09 -6.21 -5.27
CA SER A 2 3.37 -7.35 -4.39
C SER A 2 4.40 -6.93 -3.33
N ASP A 3 4.74 -7.84 -2.42
CA ASP A 3 5.93 -7.82 -1.54
C ASP A 3 6.15 -6.49 -0.82
N ILE A 4 5.16 -6.08 -0.02
CA ILE A 4 5.28 -4.89 0.82
C ILE A 4 6.00 -5.22 2.13
N HIS A 5 5.80 -6.42 2.68
CA HIS A 5 6.50 -6.95 3.85
C HIS A 5 6.66 -5.94 4.98
N GLY A 6 5.57 -5.34 5.46
CA GLY A 6 5.59 -4.37 6.56
C GLY A 6 6.34 -3.07 6.28
N CYS A 7 6.68 -2.76 5.02
CA CYS A 7 7.45 -1.57 4.64
C CYS A 7 6.54 -0.42 4.18
N VAL A 8 5.69 0.09 5.07
CA VAL A 8 4.69 1.14 4.73
C VAL A 8 5.30 2.41 4.10
N LYS A 9 6.50 2.82 4.52
CA LYS A 9 7.17 4.00 3.97
C LYS A 9 7.55 3.81 2.50
N THR A 10 8.11 2.64 2.17
CA THR A 10 8.47 2.28 0.79
C THR A 10 7.23 2.16 -0.07
N PHE A 11 6.15 1.58 0.46
CA PHE A 11 4.87 1.49 -0.26
C PHE A 11 4.33 2.87 -0.63
N LYS A 12 4.23 3.80 0.34
CA LYS A 12 3.81 5.19 0.09
C LYS A 12 4.71 5.92 -0.90
N ALA A 13 6.03 5.76 -0.77
CA ALA A 13 7.00 6.37 -1.68
C ALA A 13 6.85 5.82 -3.11
N LEU A 14 6.53 4.54 -3.29
CA LEU A 14 6.30 3.97 -4.60
C LEU A 14 5.03 4.54 -5.26
N LEU A 15 3.93 4.63 -4.52
CA LEU A 15 2.69 5.23 -5.03
C LEU A 15 2.92 6.69 -5.48
N GLN A 16 3.70 7.45 -4.71
CA GLN A 16 4.11 8.80 -5.10
C GLN A 16 4.99 8.80 -6.36
N LYS A 17 5.96 7.88 -6.45
CA LYS A 17 6.90 7.79 -7.58
C LYS A 17 6.21 7.44 -8.90
N VAL A 18 5.15 6.63 -8.86
CA VAL A 18 4.36 6.29 -10.05
C VAL A 18 3.24 7.29 -10.31
N GLU A 19 3.18 8.38 -9.55
CA GLU A 19 2.17 9.43 -9.66
C GLU A 19 0.73 8.88 -9.59
N TRP A 20 0.50 7.89 -8.71
CA TRP A 20 -0.79 7.24 -8.58
C TRP A 20 -1.90 8.25 -8.23
N VAL A 21 -2.95 8.28 -9.04
CA VAL A 21 -4.11 9.16 -8.88
C VAL A 21 -5.40 8.36 -8.71
N ALA A 22 -6.47 9.03 -8.27
CA ALA A 22 -7.76 8.40 -7.98
C ALA A 22 -8.47 7.75 -9.17
N THR A 23 -8.02 8.02 -10.40
CA THR A 23 -8.52 7.38 -11.62
C THR A 23 -7.79 6.08 -11.97
N ASP A 24 -6.67 5.79 -11.30
CA ASP A 24 -5.91 4.56 -11.49
C ASP A 24 -6.45 3.45 -10.59
N GLU A 25 -6.24 2.19 -11.00
CA GLU A 25 -6.59 1.01 -10.20
C GLU A 25 -5.35 0.43 -9.50
N LEU A 26 -5.44 0.17 -8.19
CA LEU A 26 -4.36 -0.42 -7.41
C LEU A 26 -4.65 -1.88 -7.03
N TYR A 27 -4.14 -2.81 -7.83
CA TYR A 27 -4.18 -4.22 -7.50
C TYR A 27 -3.09 -4.61 -6.48
N LEU A 28 -3.47 -5.15 -5.32
CA LEU A 28 -2.55 -5.69 -4.31
C LEU A 28 -2.59 -7.23 -4.32
N LEU A 29 -1.42 -7.87 -4.46
CA LEU A 29 -1.31 -9.30 -4.76
C LEU A 29 -0.94 -10.19 -3.57
N GLY A 30 -0.62 -9.60 -2.41
CA GLY A 30 -0.23 -10.32 -1.20
C GLY A 30 1.02 -9.76 -0.53
N ASP A 31 1.53 -10.50 0.45
CA ASP A 31 2.78 -10.22 1.17
C ASP A 31 2.85 -8.82 1.79
N TYR A 32 1.78 -8.43 2.48
CA TYR A 32 1.65 -7.13 3.13
C TYR A 32 2.43 -7.02 4.44
N VAL A 33 2.59 -8.15 5.12
CA VAL A 33 3.10 -8.26 6.49
C VAL A 33 4.42 -9.02 6.53
N ASP A 34 4.98 -9.13 7.73
CA ASP A 34 6.25 -9.78 8.06
C ASP A 34 7.50 -9.09 7.50
N ARG A 35 8.67 -9.42 8.07
CA ARG A 35 10.04 -8.94 7.73
C ARG A 35 10.32 -7.45 7.93
N GLY A 36 9.40 -6.56 7.56
CA GLY A 36 9.57 -5.12 7.72
C GLY A 36 9.09 -4.57 9.05
N PRO A 37 9.39 -3.30 9.32
CA PRO A 37 9.27 -2.71 10.64
C PRO A 37 7.83 -2.37 11.06
N ASP A 38 6.87 -2.33 10.13
CA ASP A 38 5.53 -1.79 10.40
C ASP A 38 4.42 -2.50 9.59
N SER A 39 4.12 -3.75 9.95
CA SER A 39 3.02 -4.52 9.35
C SER A 39 1.65 -3.89 9.61
N LYS A 40 1.42 -3.36 10.82
CA LYS A 40 0.15 -2.70 11.16
C LYS A 40 -0.08 -1.45 10.28
N GLY A 41 0.95 -0.62 10.12
CA GLY A 41 0.85 0.59 9.30
C GLY A 41 0.57 0.30 7.82
N VAL A 42 1.03 -0.83 7.29
CA VAL A 42 0.65 -1.27 5.94
C VAL A 42 -0.85 -1.58 5.87
N ILE A 43 -1.36 -2.40 6.79
CA ILE A 43 -2.79 -2.78 6.79
C ILE A 43 -3.68 -1.56 7.02
N ASP A 44 -3.35 -0.71 8.01
CA ASP A 44 -4.09 0.53 8.27
C ASP A 44 -4.18 1.41 7.02
N TYR A 45 -3.06 1.51 6.28
CA TYR A 45 -3.02 2.33 5.07
C TYR A 45 -3.84 1.74 3.92
N ILE A 46 -3.83 0.40 3.74
CA ILE A 46 -4.67 -0.28 2.75
C ILE A 46 -6.16 -0.04 3.08
N LEU A 47 -6.55 -0.19 4.34
CA LEU A 47 -7.94 0.05 4.77
C LEU A 47 -8.36 1.52 4.56
N ASP A 48 -7.47 2.47 4.82
CA ASP A 48 -7.69 3.89 4.58
C ASP A 48 -7.83 4.22 3.07
N LEU A 49 -7.09 3.53 2.18
CA LEU A 49 -7.29 3.65 0.73
C LEU A 49 -8.67 3.11 0.31
N GLN A 50 -9.07 1.94 0.81
CA GLN A 50 -10.39 1.36 0.52
C GLN A 50 -11.54 2.23 1.04
N ALA A 51 -11.41 2.78 2.25
CA ALA A 51 -12.42 3.66 2.85
C ALA A 51 -12.63 4.96 2.04
N ARG A 52 -11.59 5.44 1.36
CA ARG A 52 -11.67 6.61 0.47
C ARG A 52 -12.29 6.31 -0.89
N GLY A 53 -12.65 5.06 -1.16
CA GLY A 53 -13.21 4.63 -2.45
C GLY A 53 -12.20 4.70 -3.59
N LEU A 54 -10.91 4.60 -3.28
CA LEU A 54 -9.85 4.53 -4.27
C LEU A 54 -9.69 3.06 -4.66
N PRO A 55 -10.02 2.68 -5.92
CA PRO A 55 -10.00 1.29 -6.38
C PRO A 55 -8.58 0.70 -6.46
#